data_AF-A0A165RNA0-F1
#
_entry.id   AF-A0A165RNA0-F1
#
_cell.length_a   1.000
_cell.length_b   1.000
_cell.length_c   1.000
_cell.angle_alpha   90.00
_cell.angle_beta   90.00
_cell.angle_gamma   90.00
#
_symmetry.space_group_name_H-M   'P 1'
#
loop_
_entity.id
_entity.type
_entity.pdbx_description
1 polymer ?
#
loop_
_entity_poly.entity_id
_entity_poly.type
_entity_poly.pdbx_seq_one_letter_code
_entity_poly.pdbx_strand_id
1 'polypeptide(L)'
;MTATDERKWSYMPIGIFADPDLSPRDLQVMGVICCSTNKHGICYRSQVKIARFLRIGRTTVVRAIQRLMKSGWLERRGGKRRDGGNCSFVYRVVNKDIPVPDQADLFEPDLEEEAQNLEEKRYKNGQSLSAQTDTYKNELLITIDDEDAAASRANEGRSDVPSQAQVQAAKRFKHYVNEVVTTLARLKPGLDVTRMADGTNPIMGWFAKGCDLEQDVKPALAIVLERARVVPNSLNYFTKAVFSAMSSRKELSEINPNYKSFGAHAAEKRARELAASRARCDAALDELNVEYAARGAL
;
A
#
# COMPACT_ATOMS: atom_id res chain seq x y z
N MET A 1 2.27 -4.69 -41.73
CA MET A 1 0.94 -5.05 -41.20
C MET A 1 0.44 -3.83 -40.41
N THR A 2 0.08 -2.73 -41.06
CA THR A 2 -1.18 -2.42 -41.78
C THR A 2 -2.38 -2.26 -40.85
N ALA A 3 -2.93 -1.03 -40.85
CA ALA A 3 -4.10 -0.51 -40.16
C ALA A 3 -4.01 -0.52 -38.63
N THR A 4 -3.86 0.67 -38.05
CA THR A 4 -4.17 0.95 -36.65
C THR A 4 -5.64 0.63 -36.44
N ASP A 5 -5.93 -0.62 -36.05
CA ASP A 5 -7.24 -1.06 -35.59
C ASP A 5 -7.50 -0.29 -34.28
N GLU A 6 -8.07 0.92 -34.40
CA GLU A 6 -8.47 1.77 -33.28
C GLU A 6 -9.66 1.12 -32.55
N ARG A 7 -9.37 0.03 -31.85
CA ARG A 7 -10.33 -0.63 -30.99
C ARG A 7 -10.62 0.27 -29.81
N LYS A 8 -11.86 0.75 -29.77
CA LYS A 8 -12.40 1.48 -28.61
C LYS A 8 -12.58 0.57 -27.39
N TRP A 9 -12.72 -0.74 -27.60
CA TRP A 9 -13.03 -1.72 -26.55
C TRP A 9 -12.14 -2.94 -26.70
N SER A 10 -11.82 -3.57 -25.58
CA SER A 10 -11.12 -4.86 -25.54
C SER A 10 -11.90 -5.84 -24.68
N TYR A 11 -11.85 -7.12 -25.03
CA TYR A 11 -12.56 -8.16 -24.31
C TYR A 11 -11.60 -8.92 -23.40
N MET A 12 -12.03 -9.13 -22.16
CA MET A 12 -11.34 -9.94 -21.17
C MET A 12 -12.23 -11.15 -20.84
N PRO A 13 -11.69 -12.38 -20.78
CA PRO A 13 -12.49 -13.54 -20.43
C PRO A 13 -13.12 -13.37 -19.05
N ILE A 14 -14.43 -13.55 -18.92
CA ILE A 14 -15.14 -13.29 -17.66
C ILE A 14 -14.70 -14.23 -16.53
N GLY A 15 -14.41 -15.49 -16.86
CA GLY A 15 -14.01 -16.49 -15.87
C GLY A 15 -12.69 -16.18 -15.15
N ILE A 16 -11.84 -15.29 -15.69
CA ILE A 16 -10.55 -14.96 -15.08
C ILE A 16 -10.70 -14.26 -13.73
N PHE A 17 -11.82 -13.55 -13.52
CA PHE A 17 -12.09 -12.84 -12.26
C PHE A 17 -12.49 -13.79 -11.13
N ALA A 18 -12.94 -15.00 -11.48
CA ALA A 18 -13.28 -16.05 -10.53
C ALA A 18 -12.11 -17.03 -10.26
N ASP A 19 -10.95 -16.83 -10.88
CA ASP A 19 -9.80 -17.73 -10.70
C ASP A 19 -9.02 -17.39 -9.41
N PRO A 20 -9.01 -18.28 -8.39
CA PRO A 20 -8.33 -18.03 -7.13
C PRO A 20 -6.80 -18.10 -7.24
N ASP A 21 -6.25 -18.70 -8.30
CA ASP A 21 -4.79 -18.82 -8.50
C ASP A 21 -4.17 -17.50 -8.99
N LEU A 22 -5.00 -16.52 -9.35
CA LEU A 22 -4.57 -15.23 -9.91
C LEU A 22 -4.64 -14.12 -8.88
N SER A 23 -3.57 -13.32 -8.83
CA SER A 23 -3.56 -12.10 -8.03
C SER A 23 -4.17 -10.92 -8.80
N PRO A 24 -4.61 -9.83 -8.12
CA PRO A 24 -5.09 -8.62 -8.78
C PRO A 24 -4.09 -8.03 -9.77
N ARG A 25 -2.79 -8.20 -9.49
CA ARG A 25 -1.71 -7.76 -10.39
C ARG A 25 -1.68 -8.57 -11.70
N ASP A 26 -1.99 -9.86 -11.64
CA ASP A 26 -2.05 -10.72 -12.82
C ASP A 26 -3.21 -10.32 -13.73
N LEU A 27 -4.35 -9.95 -13.14
CA LEU A 27 -5.50 -9.39 -13.86
C LEU A 27 -5.15 -8.09 -14.57
N GLN A 28 -4.40 -7.18 -13.93
CA GLN A 28 -3.92 -5.95 -14.58
C GLN A 28 -3.01 -6.25 -15.78
N VAL A 29 -2.08 -7.19 -15.63
CA VAL A 29 -1.20 -7.62 -16.72
C VAL A 29 -2.00 -8.24 -17.86
N MET A 30 -2.99 -9.09 -17.55
CA MET A 30 -3.90 -9.65 -18.54
C MET A 30 -4.70 -8.56 -19.26
N GLY A 31 -5.25 -7.59 -18.53
CA GLY A 31 -6.00 -6.47 -19.11
C GLY A 31 -5.17 -5.71 -20.15
N VAL A 32 -3.90 -5.41 -19.85
CA VAL A 32 -3.00 -4.75 -20.82
C VAL A 32 -2.73 -5.62 -22.05
N ILE A 33 -2.61 -6.94 -21.87
CA ILE A 33 -2.46 -7.89 -22.97
C ILE A 33 -3.71 -7.85 -23.83
N CYS A 34 -4.91 -7.99 -23.24
CA CYS A 34 -6.21 -7.91 -23.90
C CYS A 34 -6.38 -6.60 -24.70
N CYS A 35 -6.06 -5.45 -24.10
CA CYS A 35 -6.07 -4.15 -24.79
C CYS A 35 -5.14 -4.09 -26.01
N SER A 36 -4.10 -4.92 -26.03
CA SER A 36 -3.10 -4.97 -27.10
C SER A 36 -3.28 -6.18 -28.04
N THR A 37 -4.41 -6.90 -27.94
CA THR A 37 -4.69 -8.05 -28.81
C THR A 37 -5.28 -7.65 -30.15
N ASN A 38 -4.99 -8.43 -31.19
CA ASN A 38 -5.65 -8.35 -32.48
C ASN A 38 -7.00 -9.11 -32.50
N LYS A 39 -7.67 -9.19 -33.65
CA LYS A 39 -8.98 -9.86 -33.81
C LYS A 39 -8.95 -11.37 -33.50
N HIS A 40 -7.76 -11.95 -33.44
CA HIS A 40 -7.54 -13.35 -33.15
C HIS A 40 -7.09 -13.60 -31.69
N GLY A 41 -7.13 -12.56 -30.83
CA GLY A 41 -6.69 -12.67 -29.43
C GLY A 41 -5.17 -12.76 -29.27
N ILE A 42 -4.40 -12.31 -30.26
CA ILE A 42 -2.93 -12.40 -30.29
C ILE A 42 -2.31 -11.04 -29.97
N CYS A 43 -1.34 -11.01 -29.07
CA CYS A 43 -0.60 -9.83 -28.63
C CYS A 43 0.91 -9.97 -28.89
N TYR A 44 1.53 -8.91 -29.40
CA TYR A 44 2.98 -8.84 -29.72
C TYR A 44 3.75 -7.90 -28.80
N ARG A 45 3.12 -7.37 -27.75
CA ARG A 45 3.69 -6.32 -26.92
C ARG A 45 4.85 -6.87 -26.08
N SER A 46 5.97 -6.15 -26.01
CA SER A 46 7.10 -6.55 -25.19
C SER A 46 6.81 -6.41 -23.69
N GLN A 47 7.40 -7.28 -22.87
CA GLN A 47 7.26 -7.23 -21.40
C GLN A 47 7.70 -5.89 -20.82
N VAL A 48 8.72 -5.25 -21.42
CA VAL A 48 9.20 -3.92 -21.02
C VAL A 48 8.14 -2.85 -21.26
N LYS A 49 7.42 -2.92 -22.39
CA LYS A 49 6.33 -1.97 -22.68
C LYS A 49 5.14 -2.19 -21.75
N ILE A 50 4.82 -3.43 -21.40
CA ILE A 50 3.77 -3.76 -20.42
C ILE A 50 4.15 -3.21 -19.04
N ALA A 51 5.39 -3.46 -18.59
CA ALA A 51 5.92 -2.97 -17.32
C ALA A 51 5.85 -1.44 -17.22
N ARG A 52 6.27 -0.73 -18.28
CA ARG A 52 6.21 0.73 -18.35
C ARG A 52 4.77 1.24 -18.31
N PHE A 53 3.85 0.58 -19.01
CA PHE A 53 2.44 0.97 -19.04
C PHE A 53 1.80 0.88 -17.65
N LEU A 54 2.09 -0.19 -16.92
CA LEU A 54 1.57 -0.41 -15.56
C LEU A 54 2.40 0.25 -14.45
N ARG A 55 3.53 0.89 -14.79
CA ARG A 55 4.51 1.46 -13.85
C ARG A 55 4.99 0.45 -12.79
N ILE A 56 5.19 -0.80 -13.20
CA ILE A 56 5.69 -1.89 -12.34
C ILE A 56 7.03 -2.42 -12.83
N GLY A 57 7.73 -3.16 -11.97
CA GLY A 57 8.96 -3.85 -12.35
C GLY A 57 8.75 -4.91 -13.43
N ARG A 58 9.73 -5.08 -14.33
CA ARG A 58 9.69 -6.12 -15.38
C ARG A 58 9.58 -7.53 -14.77
N THR A 59 10.24 -7.76 -13.64
CA THR A 59 10.20 -9.04 -12.90
C THR A 59 8.78 -9.40 -12.47
N THR A 60 7.99 -8.42 -12.04
CA THR A 60 6.57 -8.60 -11.71
C THR A 60 5.75 -9.02 -12.93
N VAL A 61 5.98 -8.39 -14.09
CA VAL A 61 5.33 -8.78 -15.34
C VAL A 61 5.69 -10.21 -15.74
N VAL A 62 6.96 -10.60 -15.60
CA VAL A 62 7.42 -11.97 -15.90
C VAL A 62 6.71 -12.99 -15.01
N ARG A 63 6.64 -12.73 -13.70
CA ARG A 63 5.93 -13.60 -12.74
C ARG A 63 4.44 -13.68 -13.05
N ALA A 64 3.81 -12.56 -13.40
CA ALA A 64 2.41 -12.53 -13.77
C ALA A 64 2.12 -13.35 -15.02
N ILE A 65 2.93 -13.20 -16.07
CA ILE A 65 2.82 -14.00 -17.29
C ILE A 65 2.99 -15.50 -16.98
N GLN A 66 3.94 -15.86 -16.12
CA GLN A 66 4.14 -17.26 -15.71
C GLN A 66 2.91 -17.83 -14.99
N ARG A 67 2.30 -17.06 -14.08
CA ARG A 67 1.07 -17.48 -13.38
C ARG A 67 -0.10 -17.63 -14.36
N LEU A 68 -0.32 -16.66 -15.24
CA LEU A 68 -1.34 -16.70 -16.29
C LEU A 68 -1.15 -17.89 -17.26
N MET A 69 0.10 -18.27 -17.55
CA MET A 69 0.39 -19.46 -18.34
C MET A 69 0.10 -20.75 -17.55
N LYS A 70 0.44 -20.77 -16.26
CA LYS A 70 0.21 -21.93 -15.39
C LYS A 70 -1.28 -22.22 -15.19
N SER A 71 -2.11 -21.20 -15.01
CA SER A 71 -3.56 -21.33 -14.89
C SER A 71 -4.29 -21.54 -16.24
N GLY A 72 -3.55 -21.47 -17.36
CA GLY A 72 -4.05 -21.79 -18.69
C GLY A 72 -4.76 -20.64 -19.40
N TRP A 73 -4.72 -19.42 -18.86
CA TRP A 73 -5.33 -18.25 -19.49
C TRP A 73 -4.49 -17.65 -20.63
N LEU A 74 -3.19 -17.93 -20.64
CA LEU A 74 -2.26 -17.34 -21.58
C LEU A 74 -1.35 -18.39 -22.20
N GLU A 75 -1.31 -18.45 -23.53
CA GLU A 75 -0.29 -19.20 -24.26
C GLU A 75 0.81 -18.25 -24.73
N ARG A 76 2.08 -18.68 -24.57
CA ARG A 76 3.24 -17.92 -25.05
C ARG A 76 3.99 -18.73 -26.10
N ARG A 77 4.11 -18.17 -27.31
CA ARG A 77 4.97 -18.70 -28.37
C ARG A 77 6.21 -17.83 -28.53
N GLY A 78 7.38 -18.46 -28.47
CA GLY A 78 8.65 -17.81 -28.80
C GLY A 78 9.00 -18.07 -30.26
N GLY A 79 9.47 -17.03 -30.96
CA GLY A 79 10.09 -17.20 -32.28
C GLY A 79 11.61 -17.23 -32.14
N LYS A 80 12.25 -18.30 -32.60
CA LYS A 80 13.66 -18.23 -32.98
C LYS A 80 13.72 -17.63 -34.38
N ARG A 81 14.47 -16.54 -34.58
CA ARG A 81 14.73 -16.01 -35.92
C ARG A 81 15.61 -17.00 -36.69
N ARG A 82 15.54 -16.99 -38.02
CA ARG A 82 16.41 -17.80 -38.90
C ARG A 82 17.90 -17.55 -38.60
N ASP A 83 18.22 -16.36 -38.10
CA ASP A 83 19.56 -15.88 -37.75
C ASP A 83 19.97 -16.18 -36.29
N GLY A 84 19.22 -17.01 -35.57
CA GLY A 84 19.52 -17.36 -34.16
C GLY A 84 19.17 -16.29 -33.11
N GLY A 85 18.73 -15.10 -33.54
CA GLY A 85 18.26 -14.05 -32.63
C GLY A 85 16.90 -14.35 -31.98
N ASN A 86 16.71 -13.91 -30.74
CA ASN A 86 15.44 -14.03 -30.02
C ASN A 86 14.41 -13.03 -30.57
N CYS A 87 13.28 -13.51 -31.09
CA CYS A 87 12.16 -12.63 -31.43
C CYS A 87 11.35 -12.25 -30.18
N SER A 88 10.59 -11.15 -30.28
CA SER A 88 9.58 -10.80 -29.27
C SER A 88 8.57 -11.93 -29.10
N PHE A 89 8.26 -12.29 -27.86
CA PHE A 89 7.24 -13.29 -27.55
C PHE A 89 5.88 -12.88 -28.13
N VAL A 90 5.16 -13.87 -28.63
CA VAL A 90 3.78 -13.77 -29.08
C VAL A 90 2.90 -14.40 -28.01
N TYR A 91 1.92 -13.65 -27.53
CA TYR A 91 0.95 -14.10 -26.53
C TYR A 91 -0.40 -14.36 -27.18
N ARG A 92 -1.06 -15.43 -26.79
CA ARG A 92 -2.44 -15.75 -27.20
C ARG A 92 -3.30 -15.89 -25.95
N VAL A 93 -4.37 -15.12 -25.89
CA VAL A 93 -5.36 -15.22 -24.81
C VAL A 93 -6.24 -16.44 -25.06
N VAL A 94 -6.44 -17.25 -24.03
CA VAL A 94 -7.30 -18.44 -24.06
C VAL A 94 -8.61 -18.10 -23.36
N ASN A 95 -9.73 -18.31 -24.05
CA ASN A 95 -11.06 -18.22 -23.43
C ASN A 95 -11.37 -19.58 -22.82
N LYS A 96 -11.19 -19.70 -21.51
CA LYS A 96 -11.60 -20.86 -20.71
C LYS A 96 -12.95 -20.56 -20.08
N ASP A 97 -13.86 -21.52 -20.19
CA ASP A 97 -15.10 -21.50 -19.42
C ASP A 97 -14.80 -22.02 -18.01
N ILE A 98 -14.98 -21.14 -17.02
CA ILE A 98 -15.01 -21.54 -15.61
C ILE A 98 -16.48 -21.61 -15.22
N PRO A 99 -16.95 -22.67 -14.53
CA PRO A 99 -18.29 -22.68 -13.97
C PRO A 99 -18.40 -21.49 -13.02
N VAL A 100 -19.19 -20.50 -13.42
CA VAL A 100 -19.54 -19.39 -12.53
C VAL A 100 -20.48 -19.99 -11.48
N PRO A 101 -20.18 -19.90 -10.18
CA PRO A 101 -21.15 -20.25 -9.13
C PRO A 101 -22.44 -19.49 -9.41
N ASP A 102 -23.58 -20.15 -9.24
CA ASP A 102 -24.89 -19.57 -9.53
C ASP A 102 -24.98 -18.16 -8.90
N GLN A 103 -25.30 -17.15 -9.72
CA GLN A 103 -25.31 -15.74 -9.30
C GLN A 103 -26.48 -15.42 -8.35
N ALA A 104 -27.22 -16.45 -7.90
CA ALA A 104 -28.34 -16.36 -6.99
C ALA A 104 -28.01 -15.61 -5.69
N ASP A 105 -26.75 -15.63 -5.24
CA ASP A 105 -26.30 -14.99 -4.00
C ASP A 105 -26.06 -13.48 -4.11
N LEU A 106 -26.19 -12.85 -5.29
CA LEU A 106 -26.03 -11.39 -5.45
C LEU A 106 -27.31 -10.60 -5.13
N PHE A 107 -28.44 -11.29 -4.99
CA PHE A 107 -29.64 -10.71 -4.39
C PHE A 107 -29.58 -11.00 -2.90
N GLU A 108 -29.10 -10.04 -2.12
CA GLU A 108 -29.27 -10.10 -0.67
C GLU A 108 -30.78 -10.22 -0.39
N PRO A 109 -31.23 -11.21 0.42
CA PRO A 109 -32.61 -11.24 0.87
C PRO A 109 -32.92 -9.94 1.61
N ASP A 110 -34.13 -9.41 1.43
CA ASP A 110 -34.55 -8.17 2.08
C ASP A 110 -34.37 -8.33 3.60
N LEU A 111 -33.42 -7.58 4.17
CA LEU A 111 -33.01 -7.70 5.57
C LEU A 111 -34.20 -7.50 6.52
N GLU A 112 -35.23 -6.77 6.08
CA GLU A 112 -36.48 -6.57 6.81
C GLU A 112 -37.30 -7.86 6.92
N GLU A 113 -37.32 -8.68 5.86
CA GLU A 113 -38.09 -9.92 5.80
C GLU A 113 -37.39 -11.06 6.58
N GLU A 114 -36.05 -11.11 6.57
CA GLU A 114 -35.29 -12.01 7.45
C GLU A 114 -35.40 -11.63 8.92
N ALA A 115 -35.38 -10.33 9.25
CA ALA A 115 -35.57 -9.85 10.62
C ALA A 115 -36.96 -10.23 11.17
N GLN A 116 -38.02 -10.07 10.37
CA GLN A 116 -39.38 -10.48 10.74
C GLN A 116 -39.48 -12.00 10.94
N ASN A 117 -38.88 -12.79 10.05
CA ASN A 117 -38.85 -14.25 10.17
C ASN A 117 -38.07 -14.72 11.42
N LEU A 118 -37.00 -14.02 11.80
CA LEU A 118 -36.24 -14.28 13.03
C LEU A 118 -37.02 -13.88 14.29
N GLU A 119 -37.74 -12.75 14.27
CA GLU A 119 -38.63 -12.34 15.36
C GLU A 119 -39.79 -13.33 15.56
N GLU A 120 -40.44 -13.78 14.48
CA GLU A 120 -41.50 -14.79 14.55
C GLU A 120 -40.98 -16.13 15.09
N LYS A 121 -39.77 -16.54 14.70
CA LYS A 121 -39.13 -17.76 15.23
C LYS A 121 -38.76 -17.62 16.71
N ARG A 122 -38.32 -16.42 17.15
CA ARG A 122 -38.08 -16.11 18.57
C ARG A 122 -39.35 -16.18 19.40
N TYR A 123 -40.46 -15.66 18.87
CA TYR A 123 -41.75 -15.65 19.56
C TYR A 123 -42.33 -17.06 19.72
N LYS A 124 -42.13 -17.94 18.74
CA LYS A 124 -42.59 -19.34 18.78
C LYS A 124 -41.79 -20.24 19.73
N ASN A 125 -40.54 -19.91 20.03
CA ASN A 125 -39.63 -20.78 20.81
C ASN A 125 -39.51 -20.46 22.31
N GLY A 126 -40.34 -19.57 22.86
CA GLY A 126 -40.69 -19.57 24.30
C GLY A 126 -39.57 -19.64 25.34
N GLN A 127 -38.36 -19.14 25.05
CA GLN A 127 -37.26 -19.07 26.03
C GLN A 127 -36.95 -17.62 26.38
N SER A 128 -37.34 -17.25 27.60
CA SER A 128 -36.81 -16.09 28.30
C SER A 128 -35.30 -16.25 28.45
N LEU A 129 -34.53 -15.43 27.75
CA LEU A 129 -33.08 -15.36 27.92
C LEU A 129 -32.75 -14.40 29.07
N SER A 130 -32.29 -14.97 30.17
CA SER A 130 -31.59 -14.24 31.23
C SER A 130 -30.44 -13.44 30.65
N ALA A 131 -30.26 -12.20 31.13
CA ALA A 131 -29.17 -11.31 30.75
C ALA A 131 -27.81 -11.98 30.98
N GLN A 132 -27.25 -12.58 29.93
CA GLN A 132 -25.85 -12.97 29.87
C GLN A 132 -25.09 -11.91 29.09
N THR A 133 -24.14 -11.33 29.80
CA THR A 133 -23.23 -10.27 29.38
C THR A 133 -22.18 -10.84 28.43
N ASP A 134 -22.55 -11.12 27.20
CA ASP A 134 -21.62 -11.65 26.20
C ASP A 134 -21.05 -10.54 25.30
N THR A 135 -19.84 -10.13 25.67
CA THR A 135 -18.65 -10.01 24.81
C THR A 135 -18.92 -9.84 23.30
N TYR A 136 -18.89 -8.59 22.84
CA TYR A 136 -18.82 -8.27 21.41
C TYR A 136 -17.51 -8.82 20.82
N LYS A 137 -17.62 -9.93 20.07
CA LYS A 137 -16.65 -10.33 19.05
C LYS A 137 -16.94 -9.52 17.79
N ASN A 138 -16.18 -8.46 17.55
CA ASN A 138 -16.13 -7.82 16.23
C ASN A 138 -15.14 -8.60 15.35
N GLU A 139 -15.62 -9.69 14.79
CA GLU A 139 -15.06 -10.22 13.54
C GLU A 139 -15.75 -9.46 12.38
N LEU A 140 -14.95 -9.06 11.39
CA LEU A 140 -15.34 -8.62 10.05
C LEU A 140 -15.86 -7.17 9.88
N LEU A 141 -14.91 -6.24 9.84
CA LEU A 141 -14.79 -5.29 8.74
C LEU A 141 -13.31 -5.20 8.36
N ILE A 142 -12.90 -6.08 7.46
CA ILE A 142 -11.65 -5.95 6.70
C ILE A 142 -12.03 -5.10 5.49
N THR A 143 -11.92 -3.78 5.60
CA THR A 143 -11.73 -2.96 4.41
C THR A 143 -10.29 -3.15 3.98
N ILE A 144 -10.14 -3.77 2.82
CA ILE A 144 -8.88 -4.06 2.13
C ILE A 144 -8.13 -2.75 1.93
N ASP A 145 -7.06 -2.53 2.67
CA ASP A 145 -5.95 -1.64 2.33
C ASP A 145 -4.74 -1.98 3.21
N ASP A 146 -4.24 -3.22 3.09
CA ASP A 146 -2.99 -3.68 3.71
C ASP A 146 -2.17 -4.49 2.69
N GLU A 147 -1.53 -3.81 1.73
CA GLU A 147 -0.32 -4.28 1.06
C GLU A 147 0.61 -3.08 0.82
N ASP A 148 1.32 -2.63 1.86
CA ASP A 148 2.60 -1.90 1.72
C ASP A 148 3.28 -1.73 3.09
N ALA A 149 3.62 -2.85 3.72
CA ALA A 149 4.48 -2.84 4.92
C ALA A 149 5.31 -4.12 5.06
N ALA A 150 5.87 -4.63 3.96
CA ALA A 150 6.88 -5.70 4.04
C ALA A 150 7.76 -5.74 2.78
N ALA A 151 8.82 -4.92 2.75
CA ALA A 151 10.13 -5.28 2.19
C ALA A 151 11.08 -4.07 2.13
N SER A 152 11.90 -3.88 3.16
CA SER A 152 13.24 -3.33 3.01
C SER A 152 14.24 -4.44 3.31
N ARG A 153 14.54 -5.26 2.30
CA ARG A 153 15.74 -6.11 2.30
C ARG A 153 16.68 -5.59 1.22
N ALA A 154 17.85 -5.21 1.72
CA ALA A 154 19.12 -4.85 1.10
C ALA A 154 19.24 -5.00 -0.42
N ASN A 155 19.74 -3.93 -1.04
CA ASN A 155 20.76 -4.10 -2.07
C ASN A 155 21.90 -3.12 -1.77
N GLU A 156 22.99 -3.67 -1.26
CA GLU A 156 24.27 -3.01 -1.10
C GLU A 156 24.92 -2.82 -2.48
N GLY A 157 25.44 -1.62 -2.76
CA GLY A 157 26.16 -1.41 -4.01
C GLY A 157 26.46 0.05 -4.35
N ARG A 158 27.54 0.54 -3.74
CA ARG A 158 28.37 1.70 -4.12
C ARG A 158 28.03 3.08 -3.56
N SER A 159 29.15 3.76 -3.30
CA SER A 159 29.41 4.90 -2.44
C SER A 159 28.78 6.19 -2.93
N ASP A 160 28.47 7.10 -1.99
CA ASP A 160 29.15 8.41 -1.86
C ASP A 160 28.37 9.28 -0.86
N VAL A 161 29.04 9.65 0.23
CA VAL A 161 28.76 10.67 1.27
C VAL A 161 27.27 10.96 1.63
N PRO A 162 26.83 10.68 2.87
CA PRO A 162 25.46 10.99 3.31
C PRO A 162 25.14 12.49 3.18
N SER A 163 24.10 12.82 2.42
CA SER A 163 23.58 14.19 2.35
C SER A 163 23.15 14.67 3.73
N GLN A 164 23.35 15.97 4.03
CA GLN A 164 22.93 16.57 5.31
C GLN A 164 21.45 16.32 5.64
N ALA A 165 20.59 16.19 4.62
CA ALA A 165 19.18 15.85 4.78
C ALA A 165 18.96 14.42 5.33
N GLN A 166 19.79 13.45 4.94
CA GLN A 166 19.73 12.08 5.43
C GLN A 166 20.20 12.00 6.89
N VAL A 167 21.23 12.75 7.25
CA VAL A 167 21.73 12.86 8.63
C VAL A 167 20.67 13.48 9.55
N GLN A 168 19.96 14.51 9.08
CA GLN A 168 18.88 15.12 9.85
C GLN A 168 17.66 14.19 9.98
N ALA A 169 17.28 13.49 8.91
CA ALA A 169 16.19 12.51 8.96
C ALA A 169 16.48 11.37 9.95
N ALA A 170 17.71 10.85 9.96
CA ALA A 170 18.16 9.83 10.90
C ALA A 170 18.12 10.33 12.36
N LYS A 171 18.55 11.58 12.62
CA LYS A 171 18.44 12.20 13.95
C LYS A 171 16.99 12.34 14.42
N ARG A 172 16.08 12.77 13.54
CA ARG A 172 14.65 12.91 13.84
C ARG A 172 13.99 11.57 14.12
N PHE A 173 14.31 10.56 13.33
CA PHE A 173 13.82 9.20 13.57
C PHE A 173 14.33 8.65 14.89
N LYS A 174 15.63 8.81 15.21
CA LYS A 174 16.19 8.38 16.50
C LYS A 174 15.49 9.06 17.68
N HIS A 175 15.23 10.36 17.59
CA HIS A 175 14.47 11.08 18.61
C HIS A 175 13.05 10.54 18.74
N TYR A 176 12.36 10.30 17.63
CA TYR A 176 11.02 9.73 17.61
C TYR A 176 10.96 8.35 18.28
N VAL A 177 11.90 7.45 17.96
CA VAL A 177 11.99 6.11 18.60
C VAL A 177 12.22 6.24 20.09
N ASN A 178 13.18 7.08 20.51
CA ASN A 178 13.49 7.26 21.92
C ASN A 178 12.29 7.78 22.70
N GLU A 179 11.54 8.72 22.14
CA GLU A 179 10.32 9.26 22.76
C GLU A 179 9.20 8.22 22.88
N VAL A 180 8.99 7.41 21.84
CA VAL A 180 7.99 6.33 21.87
C VAL A 180 8.37 5.30 22.94
N VAL A 181 9.62 4.86 22.98
CA VAL A 181 10.12 3.91 23.99
C VAL A 181 9.99 4.50 25.40
N THR A 182 10.37 5.76 25.59
CA THR A 182 10.24 6.45 26.89
C THR A 182 8.79 6.56 27.32
N THR A 183 7.88 6.85 26.38
CA THR A 183 6.44 6.92 26.68
C THR A 183 5.88 5.56 27.08
N LEU A 184 6.25 4.49 26.37
CA LEU A 184 5.84 3.13 26.72
C LEU A 184 6.35 2.71 28.09
N ALA A 185 7.61 3.00 28.39
CA ALA A 185 8.21 2.75 29.70
C ALA A 185 7.49 3.52 30.82
N ARG A 186 7.09 4.78 30.56
CA ARG A 186 6.32 5.61 31.50
C ARG A 186 4.91 5.07 31.73
N LEU A 187 4.23 4.64 30.68
CA LEU A 187 2.84 4.15 30.75
C LEU A 187 2.77 2.75 31.37
N LYS A 188 3.77 1.88 31.14
CA LYS A 188 3.80 0.53 31.71
C LYS A 188 5.24 0.08 31.98
N PRO A 189 5.74 0.19 33.23
CA PRO A 189 7.16 -0.03 33.58
C PRO A 189 7.66 -1.48 33.48
N GLY A 190 6.90 -2.41 32.89
CA GLY A 190 7.34 -3.78 32.58
C GLY A 190 7.45 -4.09 31.08
N LEU A 191 7.21 -3.10 30.22
CA LEU A 191 7.12 -3.27 28.77
C LEU A 191 8.46 -2.95 28.10
N ASP A 192 9.32 -3.95 27.92
CA ASP A 192 10.60 -3.78 27.24
C ASP A 192 10.46 -3.93 25.73
N VAL A 193 10.51 -2.79 25.03
CA VAL A 193 10.39 -2.71 23.56
C VAL A 193 11.51 -3.47 22.84
N THR A 194 12.69 -3.60 23.45
CA THR A 194 13.83 -4.30 22.83
C THR A 194 13.68 -5.81 22.84
N ARG A 195 12.83 -6.35 23.70
CA ARG A 195 12.55 -7.80 23.84
C ARG A 195 11.28 -8.23 23.09
N MET A 196 10.57 -7.29 22.45
CA MET A 196 9.36 -7.59 21.67
C MET A 196 9.70 -8.28 20.36
N ALA A 197 8.79 -9.16 19.90
CA ALA A 197 8.99 -10.00 18.71
C ALA A 197 9.36 -9.22 17.44
N ASP A 198 8.82 -8.00 17.28
CA ASP A 198 8.99 -7.18 16.07
C ASP A 198 10.00 -6.02 16.23
N GLY A 199 10.59 -5.87 17.43
CA GLY A 199 11.53 -4.79 17.76
C GLY A 199 10.95 -3.40 17.48
N THR A 200 11.75 -2.52 16.88
CA THR A 200 11.37 -1.13 16.54
C THR A 200 10.81 -0.95 15.13
N ASN A 201 10.62 -2.04 14.37
CA ASN A 201 10.11 -1.99 12.99
C ASN A 201 8.73 -1.30 12.87
N PRO A 202 7.77 -1.50 13.81
CA PRO A 202 6.49 -0.81 13.72
C PRO A 202 6.62 0.72 13.90
N ILE A 203 7.56 1.17 14.73
CA ILE A 203 7.82 2.61 14.95
C ILE A 203 8.35 3.27 13.67
N MET A 204 9.19 2.56 12.91
CA MET A 204 9.62 3.02 11.57
C MET A 204 8.41 3.22 10.65
N GLY A 205 7.45 2.30 10.67
CA GLY A 205 6.22 2.39 9.89
C GLY A 205 5.38 3.63 10.26
N TRP A 206 5.22 3.89 11.56
CA TRP A 206 4.48 5.07 12.04
C TRP A 206 5.17 6.39 11.63
N PHE A 207 6.49 6.44 11.78
CA PHE A 207 7.28 7.60 11.35
C PHE A 207 7.18 7.84 9.84
N ALA A 208 7.31 6.79 9.03
CA ALA A 208 7.24 6.88 7.57
C ALA A 208 5.86 7.32 7.07
N LYS A 209 4.78 6.88 7.74
CA LYS A 209 3.40 7.32 7.44
C LYS A 209 3.09 8.74 7.92
N GLY A 210 3.98 9.34 8.71
CA GLY A 210 3.83 10.71 9.21
C GLY A 210 2.92 10.83 10.43
N CYS A 211 2.85 9.78 11.26
CA CYS A 211 2.14 9.81 12.52
C CYS A 211 2.82 10.79 13.50
N ASP A 212 2.07 11.73 14.03
CA ASP A 212 2.53 12.70 15.00
C ASP A 212 2.70 12.02 16.37
N LEU A 213 3.84 12.28 17.02
CA LEU A 213 4.17 11.66 18.29
C LEU A 213 3.14 12.02 19.37
N GLU A 214 2.82 13.31 19.52
CA GLU A 214 1.98 13.80 20.62
C GLU A 214 0.49 13.60 20.35
N GLN A 215 0.07 13.72 19.09
CA GLN A 215 -1.35 13.69 18.74
C GLN A 215 -1.85 12.30 18.35
N ASP A 216 -1.00 11.48 17.71
CA ASP A 216 -1.43 10.18 17.21
C ASP A 216 -0.88 9.06 18.09
N VAL A 217 0.43 9.06 18.37
CA VAL A 217 1.09 7.91 19.01
C VAL A 217 0.85 7.87 20.51
N LYS A 218 1.20 8.92 21.27
CA LYS A 218 1.06 8.89 22.74
C LYS A 218 -0.38 8.64 23.21
N PRO A 219 -1.42 9.27 22.63
CA PRO A 219 -2.80 9.03 23.05
C PRO A 219 -3.28 7.62 22.69
N ALA A 220 -2.94 7.12 21.49
CA ALA A 220 -3.29 5.76 21.09
C ALA A 220 -2.63 4.71 22.01
N LEU A 221 -1.36 4.89 22.34
CA LEU A 221 -0.66 4.02 23.27
C LEU A 221 -1.31 4.02 24.66
N ALA A 222 -1.66 5.19 25.19
CA ALA A 222 -2.31 5.32 26.50
C ALA A 222 -3.66 4.59 26.53
N ILE A 223 -4.54 4.85 25.55
CA ILE A 223 -5.87 4.24 25.47
C ILE A 223 -5.78 2.73 25.32
N VAL A 224 -4.89 2.24 24.46
CA VAL A 224 -4.74 0.80 24.20
C VAL A 224 -4.15 0.09 25.41
N LEU A 225 -3.15 0.69 26.08
CA LEU A 225 -2.55 0.10 27.28
C LEU A 225 -3.48 0.09 28.50
N GLU A 226 -4.32 1.11 28.65
CA GLU A 226 -5.34 1.16 29.71
C GLU A 226 -6.37 0.03 29.55
N ARG A 227 -6.78 -0.26 28.30
CA ARG A 227 -7.74 -1.32 27.99
C ARG A 227 -7.13 -2.72 27.94
N ALA A 228 -5.80 -2.82 27.84
CA ALA A 228 -5.11 -4.10 27.67
C ALA A 228 -5.06 -4.88 29.00
N ARG A 229 -5.84 -5.97 29.08
CA ARG A 229 -5.81 -6.92 30.21
C ARG A 229 -4.47 -7.63 30.35
N VAL A 230 -3.78 -7.87 29.23
CA VAL A 230 -2.47 -8.55 29.17
C VAL A 230 -1.44 -7.59 28.58
N VAL A 231 -0.18 -7.71 29.00
CA VAL A 231 0.94 -6.93 28.46
C VAL A 231 1.16 -7.34 26.99
N PRO A 232 1.05 -6.42 26.02
CA PRO A 232 1.27 -6.77 24.62
C PRO A 232 2.73 -7.18 24.37
N ASN A 233 2.93 -8.25 23.61
CA ASN A 233 4.26 -8.79 23.29
C ASN A 233 4.86 -8.24 21.99
N SER A 234 4.12 -7.39 21.28
CA SER A 234 4.54 -6.77 20.02
C SER A 234 4.02 -5.34 19.91
N LEU A 235 4.83 -4.47 19.30
CA LEU A 235 4.41 -3.11 18.95
C LEU A 235 3.35 -3.07 17.83
N ASN A 236 3.23 -4.12 17.03
CA ASN A 236 2.20 -4.21 15.99
C ASN A 236 0.78 -4.14 16.57
N TYR A 237 0.60 -4.56 17.83
CA TYR A 237 -0.65 -4.44 18.56
C TYR A 237 -1.18 -3.01 18.60
N PHE A 238 -0.30 -2.01 18.58
CA PHE A 238 -0.67 -0.59 18.64
C PHE A 238 -0.85 0.05 17.27
N THR A 239 -0.33 -0.57 16.20
CA THR A 239 -0.28 0.04 14.86
C THR A 239 -1.65 0.48 14.36
N LYS A 240 -2.68 -0.37 14.53
CA LYS A 240 -4.05 -0.04 14.09
C LYS A 240 -4.62 1.16 14.83
N ALA A 241 -4.37 1.26 16.14
CA ALA A 241 -4.84 2.39 16.95
C ALA A 241 -4.11 3.69 16.60
N VAL A 242 -2.80 3.63 16.37
CA VAL A 242 -1.98 4.79 15.95
C VAL A 242 -2.43 5.29 14.57
N PHE A 243 -2.66 4.39 13.62
CA PHE A 243 -3.15 4.77 12.29
C PHE A 243 -4.58 5.31 12.33
N SER A 244 -5.46 4.72 13.14
CA SER A 244 -6.80 5.25 13.35
C SER A 244 -6.76 6.68 13.91
N ALA A 245 -5.93 6.94 14.92
CA ALA A 245 -5.77 8.28 15.49
C ALA A 245 -5.28 9.30 14.45
N MET A 246 -4.30 8.90 13.63
CA MET A 246 -3.80 9.73 12.53
C MET A 246 -4.88 10.04 11.48
N SER A 247 -5.67 9.03 11.06
CA SER A 247 -6.76 9.22 10.10
C SER A 247 -7.84 10.13 10.67
N SER A 248 -8.28 9.90 11.90
CA SER A 248 -9.26 10.76 12.58
C SER A 248 -8.78 12.21 12.70
N ARG A 249 -7.49 12.43 12.97
CA ARG A 249 -6.92 13.78 12.99
C ARG A 249 -6.97 14.46 11.61
N LYS A 250 -6.70 13.71 10.54
CA LYS A 250 -6.79 14.24 9.16
C LYS A 250 -8.23 14.60 8.81
N GLU A 251 -9.18 13.72 9.08
CA GLU A 251 -10.61 13.96 8.87
C GLU A 251 -11.11 15.18 9.68
N LEU A 252 -10.72 15.28 10.96
CA LEU A 252 -11.07 16.44 11.79
C LEU A 252 -10.47 17.76 11.27
N SER A 253 -9.28 17.70 10.66
CA SER A 253 -8.66 18.87 10.05
C SER A 253 -9.33 19.30 8.74
N GLU A 254 -9.99 18.38 8.04
CA GLU A 254 -10.80 18.68 6.85
C GLU A 254 -12.14 19.32 7.23
N ILE A 255 -12.75 18.86 8.33
CA ILE A 255 -14.04 19.37 8.81
C ILE A 255 -13.90 20.71 9.54
N ASN A 256 -12.83 20.90 10.30
CA ASN A 256 -12.63 22.12 11.09
C ASN A 256 -11.21 22.68 10.89
N PRO A 257 -11.04 23.77 10.11
CA PRO A 257 -9.72 24.37 9.87
C PRO A 257 -9.09 24.97 11.15
N ASN A 258 -9.86 25.19 12.21
CA ASN A 258 -9.35 25.60 13.53
C ASN A 258 -8.90 24.41 14.40
N TYR A 259 -9.23 23.16 14.01
CA TYR A 259 -8.67 21.97 14.65
C TYR A 259 -7.19 21.89 14.24
N LYS A 260 -6.34 22.37 15.14
CA LYS A 260 -4.96 22.80 14.86
C LYS A 260 -4.17 21.75 14.08
N SER A 261 -4.06 21.98 12.79
CA SER A 261 -3.07 21.37 11.92
C SER A 261 -1.67 21.91 12.25
N PHE A 262 -1.13 21.52 13.40
CA PHE A 262 0.29 21.75 13.72
C PHE A 262 1.21 21.09 12.68
N GLY A 263 0.73 20.05 12.00
CA GLY A 263 1.39 19.42 10.85
C GLY A 263 1.47 20.33 9.61
N ALA A 264 0.42 21.08 9.27
CA ALA A 264 0.46 22.00 8.13
C ALA A 264 1.38 23.18 8.41
N HIS A 265 1.36 23.76 9.60
CA HIS A 265 2.25 24.87 9.93
C HIS A 265 3.72 24.42 10.01
N ALA A 266 3.98 23.19 10.48
CA ALA A 266 5.30 22.57 10.40
C ALA A 266 5.70 22.22 8.96
N ALA A 267 4.77 21.87 8.07
CA ALA A 267 5.03 21.66 6.64
C ALA A 267 5.33 22.98 5.92
N GLU A 268 4.60 24.04 6.24
CA GLU A 268 4.77 25.37 5.69
C GLU A 268 6.08 26.02 6.18
N LYS A 269 6.43 25.86 7.46
CA LYS A 269 7.73 26.26 8.00
C LYS A 269 8.87 25.52 7.30
N ARG A 270 8.73 24.21 7.07
CA ARG A 270 9.69 23.40 6.29
C ARG A 270 9.81 23.89 4.84
N ALA A 271 8.71 24.26 4.21
CA ALA A 271 8.71 24.80 2.85
C ALA A 271 9.45 26.16 2.79
N ARG A 272 9.24 27.04 3.77
CA ARG A 272 9.97 28.31 3.88
C ARG A 272 11.47 28.10 4.15
N GLU A 273 11.82 27.20 5.06
CA GLU A 273 13.23 26.87 5.35
C GLU A 273 13.94 26.28 4.12
N LEU A 274 13.26 25.44 3.34
CA LEU A 274 13.80 24.86 2.11
C LEU A 274 13.95 25.92 1.00
N ALA A 275 12.99 26.84 0.86
CA ALA A 275 13.10 27.97 -0.06
C ALA A 275 14.27 28.90 0.33
N ALA A 276 14.42 29.21 1.62
CA ALA A 276 15.54 30.00 2.12
C ALA A 276 16.90 29.27 2.00
N SER A 277 16.92 27.94 2.05
CA SER A 277 18.12 27.16 1.77
C SER A 277 18.48 27.20 0.29
N ARG A 278 17.49 27.08 -0.61
CA ARG A 278 17.70 27.19 -2.06
C ARG A 278 18.26 28.55 -2.45
N ALA A 279 17.65 29.63 -1.95
CA ALA A 279 18.12 30.98 -2.22
C ALA A 279 19.58 31.20 -1.77
N ARG A 280 19.98 30.60 -0.64
CA ARG A 280 21.38 30.63 -0.17
C ARG A 280 22.33 29.83 -1.08
N CYS A 281 21.89 28.68 -1.58
CA CYS A 281 22.67 27.91 -2.55
C CYS A 281 22.81 28.65 -3.89
N ASP A 282 21.74 29.27 -4.37
CA ASP A 282 21.73 30.03 -5.62
C ASP A 282 22.66 31.25 -5.52
N ALA A 283 22.61 32.00 -4.41
CA ALA A 283 23.53 33.10 -4.16
C ALA A 283 25.00 32.67 -4.09
N ALA A 284 25.30 31.52 -3.47
CA ALA A 284 26.66 30.98 -3.43
C ALA A 284 27.16 30.51 -4.81
N LEU A 285 26.26 29.99 -5.65
CA LEU A 285 26.58 29.65 -7.04
C LEU A 285 26.87 30.91 -7.87
N ASP A 286 26.11 31.99 -7.66
CA ASP A 286 26.35 33.26 -8.32
C ASP A 286 27.70 33.88 -7.91
N GLU A 287 28.05 33.85 -6.62
CA GLU A 287 29.36 34.30 -6.13
C GLU A 287 30.51 33.48 -6.74
N LEU A 288 30.39 32.15 -6.78
CA LEU A 288 31.37 31.28 -7.41
C LEU A 288 31.48 31.56 -8.92
N ASN A 289 30.35 31.76 -9.61
CA ASN A 289 30.35 32.09 -11.04
C ASN A 289 31.05 33.42 -11.31
N VAL A 290 30.89 34.43 -10.45
CA VAL A 290 31.62 35.70 -10.53
C VAL A 290 33.12 35.50 -10.29
N GLU A 291 33.50 34.68 -9.30
CA GLU A 291 34.91 34.37 -9.02
C GLU A 291 35.58 33.60 -10.18
N TYR A 292 34.86 32.65 -10.79
CA TYR A 292 35.33 31.91 -11.97
C TYR A 292 35.41 32.80 -13.22
N ALA A 293 34.46 33.71 -13.43
CA ALA A 293 34.52 34.68 -14.52
C ALA A 293 35.71 35.65 -14.35
N ALA A 294 36.03 36.05 -13.11
CA ALA A 294 37.19 36.88 -12.81
C ALA A 294 38.54 36.13 -12.99
N ARG A 295 38.57 34.82 -12.71
CA ARG A 295 39.78 33.97 -12.91
C ARG A 295 39.97 33.48 -14.35
N GLY A 296 38.92 33.46 -15.17
CA GLY A 296 38.97 33.09 -16.59
C GLY A 296 39.35 34.23 -17.55
N ALA A 297 39.66 35.41 -17.02
CA ALA A 297 40.03 36.61 -17.79
C ALA A 297 41.55 36.91 -17.79
N LEU A 298 42.39 35.88 -17.64
CA LEU A 298 43.85 35.94 -17.83
C LEU A 298 44.27 35.08 -19.03
#